data_AF-A0A9P4V5X8-F1
#
_entry.id   AF-A0A9P4V5X8-F1
#
_cell.length_a   1.000
_cell.length_b   1.000
_cell.length_c   1.000
_cell.angle_alpha   90.00
_cell.angle_beta   90.00
_cell.angle_gamma   90.00
#
_symmetry.space_group_name_H-M   'P 1'
#
loop_
_entity.id
_entity.type
_entity.pdbx_description
1 polymer ?
#
loop_
_entity_poly.entity_id
_entity_poly.type
_entity_poly.pdbx_seq_one_letter_code
_entity_poly.pdbx_strand_id
1 'polypeptide(L)'
;MEDITPPPDLLYGSYEEAYDALKTHGMHHGYGFVLKRSWPHNSIAKTRYYYHCDRFRNNFQSTAKVLSTSTRSTECPFKLVVFKIKDSGQWKLEVQDKRHNHPRSIKGFNPQHSLY
;
A
#
# COMPACT_ATOMS: atom_id res chain seq x y z
N MET A 1 -16.28 7.93 14.71
CA MET A 1 -15.14 7.19 14.12
C MET A 1 -15.26 7.35 12.61
N GLU A 2 -14.28 7.95 11.94
CA GLU A 2 -14.32 8.05 10.47
C GLU A 2 -13.94 6.69 9.87
N ASP A 3 -14.88 6.09 9.15
CA ASP A 3 -14.69 4.84 8.42
C ASP A 3 -13.66 5.04 7.32
N ILE A 4 -12.46 4.49 7.51
CA ILE A 4 -11.46 4.40 6.45
C ILE A 4 -11.97 3.33 5.48
N THR A 5 -12.56 3.77 4.37
CA THR A 5 -13.10 2.83 3.39
C THR A 5 -11.93 2.13 2.68
N PRO A 6 -11.98 0.80 2.58
CA PRO A 6 -11.01 0.05 1.82
C PRO A 6 -11.23 0.31 0.32
N PRO A 7 -10.18 0.17 -0.52
CA PRO A 7 -10.34 0.24 -1.95
C PRO A 7 -11.34 -0.83 -2.44
N PRO A 8 -12.17 -0.53 -3.45
CA PRO A 8 -13.09 -1.51 -4.02
C PRO A 8 -12.31 -2.64 -4.71
N ASP A 9 -12.86 -3.86 -4.63
CA ASP A 9 -12.28 -5.04 -5.27
C ASP A 9 -12.53 -4.95 -6.79
N LEU A 10 -11.57 -4.37 -7.52
CA LEU A 10 -11.66 -4.11 -8.95
C LEU A 10 -10.72 -5.01 -9.77
N LEU A 11 -11.09 -5.19 -11.03
CA LEU A 11 -10.29 -5.85 -12.06
C LEU A 11 -9.63 -4.80 -12.95
N TYR A 12 -8.34 -4.99 -13.22
CA TYR A 12 -7.50 -4.08 -13.99
C TYR A 12 -6.83 -4.83 -15.15
N GLY A 13 -6.53 -4.09 -16.22
CA GLY A 13 -5.81 -4.64 -17.38
C GLY A 13 -4.34 -4.89 -17.08
N SER A 14 -3.75 -4.12 -16.17
CA SER A 14 -2.34 -4.23 -15.79
C SER A 14 -2.13 -4.07 -14.27
N TYR A 15 -0.96 -4.49 -13.79
CA TYR A 15 -0.55 -4.26 -12.41
C TYR A 15 -0.33 -2.76 -12.11
N GLU A 16 0.20 -2.02 -13.07
CA GLU A 16 0.47 -0.58 -12.93
C GLU A 16 -0.82 0.20 -12.70
N GLU A 17 -1.87 -0.13 -13.46
CA GLU A 17 -3.20 0.45 -13.32
C GLU A 17 -3.81 0.14 -11.93
N ALA A 18 -3.72 -1.12 -11.49
CA ALA A 18 -4.16 -1.52 -10.15
C ALA A 18 -3.39 -0.77 -9.04
N TYR A 19 -2.09 -0.58 -9.23
CA TYR A 19 -1.23 0.10 -8.28
C TYR A 19 -1.50 1.61 -8.23
N ASP A 20 -1.75 2.25 -9.36
CA ASP A 20 -2.08 3.67 -9.42
C ASP A 20 -3.45 3.96 -8.78
N ALA A 21 -4.45 3.11 -9.06
CA ALA A 21 -5.76 3.17 -8.40
C ALA A 21 -5.63 2.97 -6.88
N LEU A 22 -4.84 1.99 -6.45
CA LEU A 22 -4.54 1.76 -5.03
C LEU A 22 -3.89 2.99 -4.39
N LYS A 23 -2.86 3.57 -5.03
CA LYS A 23 -2.15 4.75 -4.54
C LYS A 23 -3.09 5.95 -4.43
N THR A 24 -3.89 6.21 -5.46
CA THR A 24 -4.87 7.30 -5.49
C THR A 24 -5.92 7.15 -4.39
N HIS A 25 -6.41 5.93 -4.17
CA HIS A 25 -7.34 5.64 -3.07
C HIS A 25 -6.71 5.93 -1.71
N GLY A 26 -5.47 5.47 -1.49
CA GLY A 26 -4.74 5.75 -0.26
C GLY A 26 -4.53 7.25 -0.04
N MET A 27 -4.20 8.00 -1.09
CA MET A 27 -4.07 9.46 -1.03
C MET A 27 -5.38 10.14 -0.63
N HIS A 28 -6.50 9.76 -1.23
CA HIS A 28 -7.81 10.35 -0.93
C HIS A 28 -8.26 10.07 0.50
N HIS A 29 -7.88 8.92 1.06
CA HIS A 29 -8.29 8.51 2.41
C HIS A 29 -7.23 8.77 3.48
N GLY A 30 -6.05 9.27 3.09
CA GLY A 30 -4.96 9.63 3.98
C GLY A 30 -4.22 8.43 4.58
N TYR A 31 -3.97 7.37 3.82
CA TYR A 31 -3.09 6.28 4.27
C TYR A 31 -2.25 5.74 3.11
N GLY A 32 -1.03 5.28 3.41
CA GLY A 32 -0.12 4.75 2.40
C GLY A 32 -0.15 3.23 2.34
N PHE A 33 0.26 2.66 1.21
CA PHE A 33 0.46 1.22 1.05
C PHE A 33 1.94 0.93 0.84
N VAL A 34 2.45 -0.08 1.54
CA VAL A 34 3.83 -0.54 1.47
C VAL A 34 3.84 -1.97 0.96
N LEU A 35 4.65 -2.24 -0.07
CA LEU A 35 4.84 -3.59 -0.60
C LEU A 35 5.58 -4.45 0.43
N LYS A 36 4.94 -5.49 0.93
CA LYS A 36 5.54 -6.42 1.91
C LYS A 36 6.30 -7.55 1.23
N ARG A 37 5.70 -8.16 0.20
CA ARG A 37 6.27 -9.29 -0.53
C ARG A 37 5.64 -9.40 -1.91
N SER A 38 6.37 -9.98 -2.84
CA SER A 38 5.85 -10.38 -4.15
C SER A 38 6.10 -11.86 -4.40
N TRP A 39 5.26 -12.48 -5.23
CA TRP A 39 5.34 -13.88 -5.61
C TRP A 39 5.15 -14.02 -7.12
N PRO A 40 5.84 -14.95 -7.80
CA PRO A 40 6.83 -15.90 -7.29
C PRO A 40 8.11 -15.23 -6.78
N HIS A 41 8.74 -15.83 -5.78
CA HIS A 41 10.06 -15.37 -5.31
C HIS A 41 11.11 -15.61 -6.40
N ASN A 42 12.07 -14.69 -6.56
CA ASN A 42 13.16 -14.77 -7.55
C ASN A 42 12.76 -14.87 -9.05
N SER A 43 11.49 -14.69 -9.40
CA SER A 43 11.05 -14.53 -10.80
C SER A 43 11.04 -13.05 -11.21
N ILE A 44 11.41 -12.75 -12.46
CA ILE A 44 11.22 -11.42 -13.08
C ILE A 44 9.72 -11.16 -13.29
N ALA A 45 8.99 -12.18 -13.76
CA ALA A 45 7.54 -12.12 -13.90
C ALA A 45 6.86 -12.42 -12.55
N LYS A 46 6.47 -11.36 -11.83
CA LYS A 46 5.64 -11.47 -10.63
C LYS A 46 4.17 -11.57 -11.03
N THR A 47 3.42 -12.38 -10.30
CA THR A 47 1.98 -12.57 -10.50
C THR A 47 1.17 -12.16 -9.28
N ARG A 48 1.83 -11.81 -8.17
CA ARG A 48 1.16 -11.43 -6.93
C ARG A 48 2.01 -10.47 -6.11
N TYR A 49 1.36 -9.44 -5.57
CA TYR A 49 1.96 -8.40 -4.74
C TYR A 49 1.11 -8.23 -3.48
N TYR A 50 1.75 -8.30 -2.33
CA TYR A 50 1.10 -8.16 -1.04
C TYR A 50 1.44 -6.81 -0.43
N TYR A 51 0.43 -6.03 -0.08
CA TYR A 51 0.56 -4.70 0.48
C TYR A 51 0.03 -4.64 1.90
N HIS A 52 0.67 -3.79 2.71
CA HIS A 52 0.24 -3.43 4.05
C HIS A 52 0.11 -1.92 4.16
N CYS A 53 -0.60 -1.42 5.16
CA CYS A 53 -0.66 0.01 5.43
C CYS A 53 0.72 0.57 5.86
N ASP A 54 1.01 1.84 5.60
CA ASP A 54 2.23 2.54 6.04
C ASP A 54 2.43 2.55 7.57
N ARG A 55 1.34 2.39 8.33
CA ARG A 55 1.35 2.25 9.79
C ARG A 55 1.50 0.81 10.27
N PHE A 56 1.58 -0.16 9.35
CA PHE A 56 2.08 -1.51 9.66
C PHE A 56 3.53 -1.37 10.15
N ARG A 57 3.96 -2.23 11.09
CA ARG A 57 5.30 -2.18 11.69
C ARG A 57 6.38 -2.16 10.60
N ASN A 58 6.89 -0.97 10.32
CA ASN A 58 7.87 -0.75 9.27
C ASN A 58 9.23 -0.78 9.95
N ASN A 59 9.86 -1.96 10.02
CA ASN A 59 11.25 -2.10 10.50
C ASN A 59 12.28 -1.45 9.54
N PHE A 60 11.86 -0.54 8.64
CA PHE A 60 12.76 0.20 7.79
C PHE A 60 13.36 1.36 8.59
N GLN A 61 14.44 1.08 9.32
CA GLN A 61 15.32 2.14 9.81
C GLN A 61 16.09 2.68 8.61
N SER A 62 15.69 3.85 8.10
CA SER A 62 16.58 4.60 7.22
C SER A 62 17.83 5.00 8.00
N THR A 63 19.00 4.92 7.38
CA THR A 63 20.30 5.34 7.96
C THR A 63 20.42 6.87 8.13
N ALA A 64 19.41 7.63 7.72
CA ALA A 64 19.35 9.08 7.91
C ALA A 64 19.04 9.44 9.37
N LYS A 65 19.67 10.51 9.88
CA LYS A 65 19.48 11.03 11.25
C LYS A 65 18.00 11.03 11.63
N VAL A 66 17.64 10.20 12.61
CA VAL A 66 16.28 10.06 13.14
C VAL A 66 15.86 11.41 13.74
N LEU A 67 15.14 12.22 12.97
CA LEU A 67 14.38 13.33 13.53
C LEU A 67 13.23 12.74 14.34
N SER A 68 13.14 13.14 15.60
CA SER A 68 12.11 12.73 16.57
C SER A 68 10.72 13.21 16.16
N THR A 69 10.16 12.65 15.09
CA THR A 69 8.73 12.74 14.79
C THR A 69 8.15 11.36 15.01
N SER A 70 7.69 11.13 16.25
CA SER A 70 7.15 9.87 16.72
C SER A 70 5.77 9.60 16.10
N THR A 71 5.72 9.22 14.82
CA THR A 71 4.61 8.42 14.31
C THR A 71 4.91 6.97 14.65
N ARG A 72 4.66 6.58 15.91
CA ARG A 72 4.76 5.19 16.35
C ARG A 72 3.90 4.34 15.41
N SER A 73 4.48 3.27 14.86
CA SER A 73 3.71 2.26 14.11
C SER A 73 2.56 1.79 14.99
N THR A 74 1.35 1.75 14.45
CA THR A 74 0.18 1.28 15.20
C THR A 74 -0.06 -0.21 15.02
N GLU A 75 0.83 -0.90 14.29
CA GLU A 75 0.66 -2.32 13.93
C GLU A 75 -0.68 -2.54 13.20
N CYS A 76 -0.97 -1.65 12.26
CA CYS A 76 -2.22 -1.67 11.50
C CYS A 76 -2.44 -3.05 10.84
N PRO A 77 -3.57 -3.74 11.11
CA PRO A 77 -3.81 -5.08 10.59
C PRO A 77 -4.20 -5.07 9.10
N PHE A 78 -4.42 -3.89 8.50
CA PHE A 78 -4.82 -3.72 7.11
C PHE A 78 -3.90 -4.46 6.14
N LYS A 79 -4.50 -5.30 5.29
CA LYS A 79 -3.81 -6.16 4.33
C LYS A 79 -4.54 -6.18 3.01
N LEU A 80 -3.79 -6.08 1.92
CA LEU A 80 -4.30 -6.13 0.56
C LEU A 80 -3.37 -6.96 -0.32
N VAL A 81 -3.95 -7.58 -1.34
CA VAL A 81 -3.22 -8.33 -2.34
C VAL A 81 -3.67 -7.92 -3.74
N VAL A 82 -2.70 -7.74 -4.63
CA VAL A 82 -2.93 -7.55 -6.06
C VAL A 82 -2.38 -8.78 -6.76
N PHE A 83 -3.22 -9.52 -7.49
CA PHE A 83 -2.79 -10.76 -8.16
C PHE A 83 -3.35 -10.89 -9.57
N LYS A 84 -2.56 -11.53 -10.43
CA LYS A 84 -2.95 -11.85 -11.79
C LYS A 84 -3.82 -13.10 -11.81
N ILE A 85 -5.02 -13.00 -12.38
CA ILE A 85 -5.92 -14.11 -12.66
C ILE A 85 -5.32 -14.90 -13.82
N LYS A 86 -5.14 -16.21 -13.65
CA LYS A 86 -4.50 -17.06 -14.67
C LYS A 86 -5.34 -17.19 -15.94
N ASP A 87 -6.66 -17.26 -15.78
CA ASP A 87 -7.59 -17.54 -16.87
C ASP A 87 -7.83 -16.33 -17.79
N SER A 88 -7.97 -15.13 -17.23
CA SER A 88 -8.20 -13.90 -17.99
C SER A 88 -6.96 -13.04 -18.21
N GLY A 89 -5.87 -13.30 -17.47
CA GLY A 89 -4.69 -12.45 -17.46
C GLY A 89 -4.88 -11.09 -16.78
N GLN A 90 -6.07 -10.80 -16.26
CA GLN A 90 -6.40 -9.55 -15.58
C GLN A 90 -5.81 -9.51 -14.17
N TRP A 91 -5.63 -8.31 -13.64
CA TRP A 91 -5.15 -8.07 -12.29
C TRP A 91 -6.31 -7.77 -11.37
N LYS A 92 -6.48 -8.57 -10.32
CA LYS A 92 -7.48 -8.34 -9.29
C LYS A 92 -6.83 -7.72 -8.06
N LEU A 93 -7.44 -6.65 -7.57
CA LEU A 93 -7.16 -6.09 -6.25
C LEU A 93 -8.17 -6.68 -5.26
N GLU A 94 -7.65 -7.24 -4.16
CA GLU A 94 -8.47 -7.86 -3.13
C GLU A 94 -8.01 -7.43 -1.74
N VAL A 95 -8.94 -6.88 -0.95
CA VAL A 95 -8.66 -6.47 0.43
C VAL A 95 -8.88 -7.67 1.35
N GLN A 96 -7.80 -8.16 1.97
CA GLN A 96 -7.85 -9.28 2.92
C GLN A 96 -8.30 -8.83 4.31
N ASP A 97 -7.82 -7.67 4.76
CA ASP A 97 -8.24 -7.08 6.04
C ASP A 97 -8.45 -5.58 5.85
N LYS A 98 -9.69 -5.16 6.09
CA LYS A 98 -10.19 -3.79 5.89
C LYS A 98 -9.98 -2.93 7.14
N ARG A 99 -9.55 -3.51 8.26
CA ARG A 99 -9.51 -2.83 9.56
C ARG A 99 -8.28 -1.93 9.67
N HIS A 100 -8.52 -0.67 9.99
CA HIS A 100 -7.49 0.29 10.39
C HIS A 100 -7.64 0.60 11.88
N ASN A 101 -6.52 0.61 12.60
CA ASN A 101 -6.48 0.93 14.03
C ASN A 101 -5.86 2.31 14.31
N HIS A 102 -5.79 3.16 13.30
CA HIS A 102 -5.19 4.49 13.38
C HIS A 102 -6.02 5.50 12.60
N PRO A 103 -5.96 6.79 12.99
CA PRO A 103 -6.52 7.86 12.18
C PRO A 103 -5.76 8.01 10.86
N ARG A 104 -6.36 8.72 9.92
CA ARG A 104 -5.76 9.08 8.63
C ARG A 104 -4.38 9.70 8.87
N SER A 105 -3.36 9.13 8.25
CA SER A 105 -2.02 9.69 8.16
C SER A 105 -2.08 10.94 7.27
N ILE A 106 -2.28 12.12 7.88
CA ILE A 106 -2.12 13.44 7.21
C ILE A 106 -0.63 13.72 7.00
N LYS A 107 0.14 12.75 6.49
CA LYS A 107 1.41 13.07 5.83
C LYS A 107 1.08 13.33 4.38
N GLY A 108 0.56 14.54 4.17
CA GLY A 108 0.54 15.16 2.87
C GLY A 108 1.92 15.01 2.23
N PHE A 109 1.88 14.65 0.96
CA PHE A 109 2.98 14.69 0.02
C PHE A 109 4.03 15.73 0.44
N ASN A 110 5.29 15.32 0.57
CA ASN A 110 6.38 16.27 0.48
C ASN A 110 6.88 16.19 -0.98
N PRO A 111 6.38 17.03 -1.91
CA PRO A 111 6.93 17.14 -3.26
C PRO A 111 8.28 17.85 -3.17
N GLN A 112 9.31 17.19 -2.67
CA GLN A 112 10.68 17.66 -2.85
C GLN A 112 11.52 16.55 -3.45
N HIS A 113 11.29 16.32 -4.74
CA HIS A 113 12.42 16.14 -5.64
C HIS A 113 12.06 16.71 -7.02
N SER A 114 11.86 18.03 -7.05
CA SER A 114 12.30 18.82 -8.18
C SER A 114 13.47 19.63 -7.66
N LEU A 115 14.65 19.45 -8.25
CA LEU A 115 15.49 20.51 -8.80
C LEU A 115 16.88 19.95 -9.17
N TYR A 116 17.20 20.17 -10.46
CA TYR A 116 18.47 20.03 -11.20
C TYR A 116 19.00 18.65 -11.53
#